data_AF-A0A7Y2DIA6-F1
#
_entry.id   AF-A0A7Y2DIA6-F1
#
_cell.length_a   1.000
_cell.length_b   1.000
_cell.length_c   1.000
_cell.angle_alpha   90.00
_cell.angle_beta   90.00
_cell.angle_gamma   90.00
#
_symmetry.space_group_name_H-M   'P 1'
#
loop_
_entity.id
_entity.type
_entity.pdbx_description
1 polymer ?
#
loop_
_entity_poly.entity_id
_entity_poly.type
_entity_poly.pdbx_seq_one_letter_code
_entity_poly.pdbx_strand_id
1 'polypeptide(L)'
;MKLKQSLLFLVFFCLSNLAESQELHSLAKDFLNTLSPELREKTIFELTDEERYKFYYTPVYRKGSALKEFNEEQRKAALALLQASVSKEGYRKTQEIMALENILKVLENNPKMDDGTDRRDPLNYHFWI
;
A
#
# COMPACT_ATOMS: atom_id res chain seq x y z
N MET A 1 21.38 7.53 41.71
CA MET A 1 21.61 8.13 40.37
C MET A 1 21.27 7.19 39.21
N LYS A 2 21.75 5.94 39.19
CA LYS A 2 21.50 4.99 38.07
C LYS A 2 20.01 4.68 37.82
N LEU A 3 19.18 4.54 38.87
CA LEU A 3 17.75 4.23 38.73
C LEU A 3 16.95 5.37 38.06
N LYS A 4 17.26 6.64 38.36
CA LYS A 4 16.63 7.80 37.72
C LYS A 4 17.02 7.91 36.25
N GLN A 5 18.26 7.59 35.90
CA GLN A 5 18.75 7.60 34.51
C GLN A 5 18.11 6.46 33.70
N SER A 6 18.01 5.25 34.26
CA SER A 6 17.30 4.14 33.63
C SER A 6 15.80 4.42 33.43
N LEU A 7 15.15 5.09 34.40
CA LEU A 7 13.75 5.48 34.27
C LEU A 7 13.55 6.56 33.20
N LEU A 8 14.46 7.54 33.11
CA LEU A 8 14.43 8.56 32.06
C LEU A 8 14.64 7.93 30.67
N PHE A 9 15.55 6.98 30.54
CA PHE A 9 15.80 6.24 29.30
C PHE A 9 14.59 5.41 28.89
N LEU A 10 13.94 4.75 29.84
CA LEU A 10 12.73 3.96 29.60
C LEU A 10 11.56 4.85 29.15
N VAL A 11 11.38 6.02 29.77
CA VAL A 11 10.36 7.00 29.38
C VAL A 11 10.64 7.56 27.99
N PHE A 12 11.90 7.90 27.68
CA PHE A 12 12.29 8.38 26.36
C PHE A 12 12.07 7.32 25.27
N PHE A 13 12.43 6.06 25.55
CA PHE A 13 12.20 4.93 24.67
C PHE A 13 10.70 4.64 24.44
N CYS A 14 9.85 4.73 25.48
CA CYS A 14 8.41 4.60 25.30
C CYS A 14 7.81 5.74 24.46
N LEU A 15 8.24 6.99 24.70
CA LEU A 15 7.75 8.15 23.97
C LEU A 15 8.13 8.12 22.48
N SER A 16 9.32 7.61 22.13
CA SER A 16 9.72 7.47 20.73
C SER A 16 8.88 6.43 19.97
N ASN A 17 8.50 5.32 20.62
CA ASN A 17 7.67 4.28 19.98
C ASN A 17 6.19 4.69 19.82
N LEU A 18 5.65 5.50 20.75
CA LEU A 18 4.27 6.01 20.66
C LEU A 18 4.07 6.99 19.49
N ALA A 19 5.10 7.77 19.13
CA ALA A 19 5.04 8.71 18.01
C ALA A 19 4.91 7.98 16.65
N GLU A 20 5.55 6.83 16.49
CA GLU A 20 5.60 6.08 15.23
C GLU A 20 4.24 5.43 14.88
N SER A 21 3.47 5.02 15.89
CA SER A 21 2.12 4.45 15.71
C SER A 21 1.09 5.47 15.20
N GLN A 22 1.26 6.76 15.49
CA GLN A 22 0.26 7.78 15.18
C GLN A 22 0.32 8.24 13.71
N GLU A 23 1.45 8.05 13.03
CA GLU A 23 1.63 8.51 11.65
C GLU A 23 0.80 7.72 10.64
N LEU A 24 0.70 6.39 10.80
CA LEU A 24 0.05 5.54 9.79
C LEU A 24 -1.46 5.81 9.69
N HIS A 25 -2.12 6.02 10.83
CA HIS A 25 -3.55 6.36 10.85
C HIS A 25 -3.82 7.69 10.13
N SER A 26 -2.98 8.71 10.35
CA SER A 26 -3.11 10.01 9.69
C SER A 26 -2.93 9.89 8.19
N LEU A 27 -1.90 9.18 7.72
CA LEU A 27 -1.66 8.94 6.29
C LEU A 27 -2.81 8.16 5.63
N ALA A 28 -3.41 7.20 6.34
CA ALA A 28 -4.57 6.48 5.83
C ALA A 28 -5.78 7.40 5.67
N LYS A 29 -6.01 8.28 6.66
CA LYS A 29 -7.08 9.28 6.61
C LYS A 29 -6.87 10.28 5.49
N ASP A 30 -5.65 10.78 5.33
CA ASP A 30 -5.28 11.73 4.28
C ASP A 30 -5.48 11.11 2.90
N PHE A 31 -5.00 9.88 2.69
CA PHE A 31 -5.28 9.15 1.46
C PHE A 31 -6.77 9.02 1.18
N LEU A 32 -7.57 8.56 2.14
CA LEU A 32 -9.03 8.42 1.96
C LEU A 32 -9.73 9.76 1.68
N ASN A 33 -9.21 10.88 2.20
CA ASN A 33 -9.75 12.22 1.95
C ASN A 33 -9.45 12.72 0.52
N THR A 34 -8.43 12.18 -0.15
CA THR A 34 -8.15 12.51 -1.57
C THR A 34 -9.08 11.80 -2.56
N LEU A 35 -9.79 10.74 -2.11
CA LEU A 35 -10.59 9.89 -2.98
C LEU A 35 -11.96 10.50 -3.28
N SER A 36 -12.46 10.27 -4.50
CA SER A 36 -13.88 10.50 -4.79
C SER A 36 -14.75 9.52 -3.99
N PRO A 37 -16.06 9.80 -3.82
CA PRO A 37 -16.96 8.87 -3.15
C PRO A 37 -16.91 7.46 -3.75
N GLU A 38 -16.85 7.33 -5.08
CA GLU A 38 -16.82 6.03 -5.76
C GLU A 38 -15.51 5.28 -5.50
N LEU A 39 -14.37 5.97 -5.56
CA LEU A 39 -13.07 5.35 -5.25
C LEU A 39 -12.96 5.00 -3.77
N ARG A 40 -13.53 5.82 -2.89
CA ARG A 40 -13.54 5.57 -1.45
C ARG A 40 -14.35 4.32 -1.13
N GLU A 41 -15.53 4.17 -1.71
CA GLU A 41 -16.36 2.97 -1.55
C GLU A 41 -15.64 1.70 -2.05
N LYS A 42 -14.95 1.78 -3.20
CA LYS A 42 -14.14 0.67 -3.71
C LYS A 42 -12.92 0.31 -2.86
N THR A 43 -12.45 1.23 -2.01
CA THR A 43 -11.17 1.08 -1.27
C THR A 43 -11.38 0.63 0.18
N ILE A 44 -12.52 0.92 0.79
CA ILE A 44 -12.76 0.61 2.20
C ILE A 44 -13.34 -0.80 2.34
N PHE A 45 -12.71 -1.61 3.19
CA PHE A 45 -13.19 -2.96 3.50
C PHE A 45 -13.22 -3.19 5.00
N GLU A 46 -14.08 -4.11 5.43
CA GLU A 46 -14.04 -4.58 6.81
C GLU A 46 -12.81 -5.45 7.06
N LEU A 47 -12.29 -5.41 8.29
CA LEU A 47 -11.20 -6.30 8.72
C LEU A 47 -11.59 -7.79 8.65
N THR A 48 -12.89 -8.08 8.58
CA THR A 48 -13.45 -9.42 8.46
C THR A 48 -13.76 -9.83 7.01
N ASP A 49 -13.51 -8.96 6.02
CA ASP A 49 -13.79 -9.29 4.61
C ASP A 49 -12.95 -10.49 4.15
N GLU A 50 -13.60 -11.42 3.44
CA GLU A 50 -12.99 -12.64 2.92
C GLU A 50 -11.80 -12.36 1.98
N GLU A 51 -11.77 -11.19 1.34
CA GLU A 51 -10.67 -10.78 0.48
C GLU A 51 -9.32 -10.79 1.21
N ARG A 52 -9.29 -10.68 2.55
CA ARG A 52 -8.05 -10.72 3.36
C ARG A 52 -7.31 -12.02 3.24
N TYR A 53 -8.02 -13.08 2.90
CA TYR A 53 -7.49 -14.43 2.80
C TYR A 53 -7.18 -14.83 1.34
N LYS A 54 -7.49 -13.95 0.37
CA LYS A 54 -7.23 -14.21 -1.06
C LYS A 54 -5.83 -13.78 -1.47
N PHE A 55 -4.87 -14.65 -1.21
CA PHE A 55 -3.50 -14.48 -1.67
C PHE A 55 -3.25 -15.17 -3.02
N TYR A 56 -2.77 -14.40 -4.00
CA TYR A 56 -2.28 -14.89 -5.28
C TYR A 56 -0.91 -14.28 -5.56
N TYR A 57 0.03 -15.10 -6.00
CA TYR A 57 1.37 -14.64 -6.42
C TYR A 57 1.43 -14.29 -7.92
N THR A 58 0.35 -14.54 -8.68
CA THR A 58 0.19 -14.15 -10.08
C THR A 58 -0.86 -13.05 -10.25
N PRO A 59 -0.82 -12.26 -11.33
CA PRO A 59 -1.88 -11.34 -11.67
C PRO A 59 -3.23 -12.06 -11.81
N VAL A 60 -4.23 -11.56 -11.09
CA VAL A 60 -5.64 -11.98 -11.11
C VAL A 60 -6.49 -10.71 -10.98
N TYR A 61 -7.79 -10.82 -11.24
CA TYR A 61 -8.71 -9.75 -10.85
C TYR A 61 -8.68 -9.57 -9.32
N ARG A 62 -8.58 -8.32 -8.85
CA ARG A 62 -8.53 -7.96 -7.43
C ARG A 62 -9.61 -6.94 -7.11
N LYS A 63 -10.20 -7.04 -5.93
CA LYS A 63 -11.01 -5.96 -5.36
C LYS A 63 -10.10 -4.80 -4.91
N GLY A 64 -10.68 -3.66 -4.59
CA GLY A 64 -9.93 -2.45 -4.27
C GLY A 64 -9.75 -1.53 -5.48
N SER A 65 -9.35 -0.28 -5.23
CA SER A 65 -9.04 0.67 -6.29
C SER A 65 -7.62 0.44 -6.80
N ALA A 66 -7.45 0.35 -8.11
CA ALA A 66 -6.14 0.19 -8.73
C ALA A 66 -5.40 1.55 -8.83
N LEU A 67 -4.06 1.52 -8.75
CA LEU A 67 -3.23 2.73 -8.90
C LEU A 67 -3.49 3.49 -10.22
N LYS A 68 -3.87 2.80 -11.29
CA LYS A 68 -4.26 3.41 -12.58
C LYS A 68 -5.55 4.22 -12.53
N GLU A 69 -6.43 3.97 -11.56
CA GLU A 69 -7.67 4.74 -11.37
C GLU A 69 -7.41 6.06 -10.64
N PHE A 70 -6.27 6.20 -9.96
CA PHE A 70 -5.91 7.39 -9.20
C PHE A 70 -5.31 8.49 -10.08
N ASN A 71 -5.72 9.73 -9.80
CA ASN A 71 -4.99 10.91 -10.24
C ASN A 71 -3.64 11.05 -9.50
N GLU A 72 -2.86 12.07 -9.86
CA GLU A 72 -1.51 12.25 -9.30
C GLU A 72 -1.51 12.46 -7.77
N GLU A 73 -2.43 13.26 -7.25
CA GLU A 73 -2.55 13.54 -5.82
C GLU A 73 -2.91 12.28 -5.03
N GLN A 74 -3.94 11.56 -5.48
CA GLN A 74 -4.40 10.30 -4.89
C GLN A 74 -3.31 9.24 -4.92
N ARG A 75 -2.58 9.13 -6.04
CA ARG A 75 -1.46 8.20 -6.20
C ARG A 75 -0.32 8.51 -5.24
N LYS A 76 0.03 9.79 -5.08
CA LYS A 76 1.06 10.23 -4.13
C LYS A 76 0.67 9.87 -2.70
N ALA A 77 -0.58 10.11 -2.30
CA ALA A 77 -1.07 9.77 -0.97
C ALA A 77 -1.10 8.24 -0.73
N ALA A 78 -1.55 7.46 -1.72
CA ALA A 78 -1.53 6.00 -1.67
C ALA A 78 -0.10 5.44 -1.47
N LEU A 79 0.86 5.95 -2.26
CA LEU A 79 2.26 5.52 -2.17
C LEU A 79 2.93 5.96 -0.87
N ALA A 80 2.60 7.14 -0.34
CA ALA A 80 3.07 7.58 0.97
C ALA A 80 2.58 6.66 2.09
N LEU A 81 1.29 6.29 2.07
CA LEU A 81 0.74 5.31 3.00
C LEU A 81 1.42 3.94 2.87
N LEU A 82 1.62 3.45 1.65
CA LEU A 82 2.33 2.20 1.40
C LEU A 82 3.75 2.27 1.97
N GLN A 83 4.48 3.36 1.74
CA GLN A 83 5.85 3.55 2.22
C GLN A 83 5.92 3.50 3.75
N ALA A 84 4.95 4.09 4.45
CA ALA A 84 4.86 4.03 5.90
C ALA A 84 4.40 2.65 6.44
N SER A 85 3.73 1.84 5.62
CA SER A 85 3.21 0.52 6.02
C SER A 85 4.24 -0.61 5.97
N VAL A 86 5.40 -0.39 5.34
CA VAL A 86 6.43 -1.40 5.12
C VAL A 86 7.82 -0.86 5.46
N SER A 87 8.81 -1.75 5.57
CA SER A 87 10.20 -1.31 5.75
C SER A 87 10.72 -0.60 4.50
N LYS A 88 11.80 0.20 4.64
CA LYS A 88 12.48 0.84 3.50
C LYS A 88 12.84 -0.15 2.38
N GLU A 89 13.37 -1.32 2.74
CA GLU A 89 13.65 -2.38 1.77
C GLU A 89 12.39 -3.00 1.17
N GLY A 90 11.32 -3.14 1.95
CA GLY A 90 10.01 -3.56 1.46
C GLY A 90 9.48 -2.59 0.40
N TYR A 91 9.53 -1.29 0.68
CA TYR A 91 9.08 -0.27 -0.27
C TYR A 91 9.91 -0.27 -1.57
N ARG A 92 11.24 -0.35 -1.46
CA ARG A 92 12.14 -0.47 -2.63
C ARG A 92 11.76 -1.69 -3.49
N LYS A 93 11.60 -2.86 -2.87
CA LYS A 93 11.20 -4.08 -3.57
C LYS A 93 9.83 -3.95 -4.24
N THR A 94 8.86 -3.32 -3.58
CA THR A 94 7.54 -3.08 -4.18
C THR A 94 7.67 -2.26 -5.47
N GLN A 95 8.43 -1.16 -5.44
CA GLN A 95 8.66 -0.33 -6.63
C GLN A 95 9.36 -1.11 -7.75
N GLU A 96 10.35 -1.93 -7.41
CA GLU A 96 11.06 -2.80 -8.37
C GLU A 96 10.13 -3.84 -9.00
N ILE A 97 9.30 -4.51 -8.19
CA ILE A 97 8.32 -5.50 -8.66
C ILE A 97 7.33 -4.85 -9.63
N MET A 98 6.79 -3.68 -9.29
CA MET A 98 5.90 -2.93 -10.18
C MET A 98 6.60 -2.56 -11.50
N ALA A 99 7.86 -2.12 -11.45
CA ALA A 99 8.63 -1.79 -12.63
C ALA A 99 8.94 -3.01 -13.50
N LEU A 100 9.15 -4.19 -12.90
CA LEU A 100 9.37 -5.46 -13.59
C LEU A 100 8.20 -5.87 -14.49
N GLU A 101 6.97 -5.39 -14.23
CA GLU A 101 5.83 -5.67 -15.10
C GLU A 101 6.11 -5.25 -16.55
N ASN A 102 6.85 -4.16 -16.78
CA ASN A 102 7.22 -3.73 -18.14
C ASN A 102 8.13 -4.75 -18.84
N ILE A 103 9.04 -5.37 -18.11
CA ILE A 103 9.94 -6.40 -18.64
C ILE A 103 9.15 -7.67 -18.92
N LEU A 104 8.32 -8.10 -17.95
CA LEU A 104 7.49 -9.29 -18.08
C LEU A 104 6.49 -9.16 -19.24
N LYS A 105 5.93 -7.96 -19.46
CA LYS A 105 5.06 -7.67 -20.60
C LYS A 105 5.74 -7.99 -21.93
N VAL A 106 7.02 -7.67 -22.08
CA VAL A 106 7.79 -7.96 -23.28
C VAL A 106 8.14 -9.45 -23.37
N LEU A 107 8.67 -10.04 -22.30
CA LEU A 107 9.10 -11.44 -22.26
C LEU A 107 7.94 -12.43 -22.51
N GLU A 108 6.75 -12.09 -22.04
CA GLU A 108 5.54 -12.92 -22.18
C GLU A 108 4.72 -12.58 -23.44
N ASN A 109 5.27 -11.78 -24.36
CA ASN A 109 4.62 -11.38 -25.61
C ASN A 109 3.25 -10.69 -25.42
N ASN A 110 3.22 -9.67 -24.56
CA ASN A 110 2.07 -8.82 -24.26
C ASN A 110 0.81 -9.61 -23.85
N PRO A 111 0.88 -10.42 -22.77
CA PRO A 111 -0.21 -11.29 -22.37
C PRO A 111 -1.42 -10.47 -21.88
N LYS A 112 -2.61 -11.05 -22.05
CA LYS A 112 -3.88 -10.46 -21.67
C LYS A 112 -4.57 -11.23 -20.56
N MET A 113 -5.41 -10.52 -19.82
CA MET A 113 -6.41 -11.10 -18.92
C MET A 113 -7.61 -11.60 -19.76
N ASP A 114 -8.51 -12.38 -19.14
CA ASP A 114 -9.72 -12.90 -19.82
C ASP A 114 -10.65 -11.79 -20.32
N ASP A 115 -10.61 -10.61 -19.71
CA ASP A 115 -11.36 -9.41 -20.11
C ASP A 115 -10.65 -8.56 -21.19
N GLY A 116 -9.50 -9.01 -21.70
CA GLY A 116 -8.70 -8.30 -22.71
C GLY A 116 -7.80 -7.19 -22.17
N THR A 117 -7.82 -6.90 -20.87
CA THR A 117 -6.90 -5.94 -20.25
C THR A 117 -5.46 -6.47 -20.21
N ASP A 118 -4.50 -5.57 -20.04
CA ASP A 118 -3.09 -5.94 -19.91
C ASP A 118 -2.89 -6.80 -18.65
N ARG A 119 -2.37 -8.02 -18.80
CA ARG A 119 -2.03 -8.89 -17.66
C ARG A 119 -0.80 -8.38 -16.90
N ARG A 120 0.09 -7.67 -17.59
CA ARG A 120 1.34 -7.07 -17.08
C ARG A 120 1.24 -5.57 -17.17
N ASP A 121 0.88 -4.93 -16.06
CA ASP A 121 0.65 -3.49 -15.95
C ASP A 121 1.22 -2.98 -14.62
N PRO A 122 2.27 -2.13 -14.65
CA PRO A 122 2.87 -1.53 -13.44
C PRO A 122 1.88 -0.78 -12.54
N LEU A 123 0.74 -0.35 -13.07
CA LEU A 123 -0.28 0.41 -12.37
C LEU A 123 -1.51 -0.42 -11.97
N ASN A 124 -1.51 -1.73 -12.24
CA ASN A 124 -2.59 -2.65 -11.84
C ASN A 124 -2.35 -3.25 -10.45
N TYR A 125 -1.92 -2.42 -9.51
CA TYR A 125 -1.75 -2.75 -8.09
C TYR A 125 -2.85 -2.07 -7.29
N HIS A 126 -3.52 -2.83 -6.42
CA HIS A 126 -4.77 -2.41 -5.79
C HIS A 126 -4.55 -1.99 -4.34
N PHE A 127 -5.23 -0.92 -3.94
CA PHE A 127 -5.29 -0.43 -2.58
C PHE A 127 -6.65 -0.75 -1.99
N TRP A 128 -6.60 -1.22 -0.75
CA TRP A 128 -7.74 -1.49 0.09
C TRP A 128 -7.34 -1.36 1.56
N ILE A 129 -8.18 -0.71 2.36
CA ILE A 129 -7.90 -0.33 3.76
C ILE A 129 -9.06 -0.73 4.65
#